data_AF-A0A6J4P9T6-F1
#
_entry.id   AF-A0A6J4P9T6-F1
#
_cell.length_a   1.000
_cell.length_b   1.000
_cell.length_c   1.000
_cell.angle_alpha   90.00
_cell.angle_beta   90.00
_cell.angle_gamma   90.00
#
_symmetry.space_group_name_H-M   'P 1'
#
loop_
_entity.id
_entity.type
_entity.pdbx_description
1 polymer ?
#
loop_
_entity_poly.entity_id
_entity_poly.type
_entity_poly.pdbx_seq_one_letter_code
_entity_poly.pdbx_strand_id
1 'polypeptide(L)'
;GDGISYRSIRTHRGAPPAEFAGSYRPAGEPFESRPGSLENFLTERYCLYAADGKGRVRRGEIHHQLWPLRPAEVEVETLRMTEQIGVALPDTPPLLHFSERLDVLAWPPKRLES
;
A
#
# COMPACT_ATOMS: atom_id res chain seq x y z
N GLY A 1 -3.54 3.60 -20.69
CA GLY A 1 -4.36 2.46 -20.28
C GLY A 1 -5.61 2.99 -19.61
N ASP A 2 -6.71 2.24 -19.69
CA ASP A 2 -7.96 2.65 -19.05
C ASP A 2 -7.75 2.79 -17.54
N GLY A 3 -8.29 3.87 -16.96
CA GLY A 3 -8.13 4.15 -15.53
C GLY A 3 -8.93 3.17 -14.66
N ILE A 4 -8.43 2.92 -13.45
CA ILE A 4 -9.11 2.11 -12.45
C ILE A 4 -9.88 3.05 -11.53
N SER A 5 -11.19 2.85 -11.46
CA SER A 5 -12.04 3.51 -10.45
C SER A 5 -12.13 2.63 -9.21
N TYR A 6 -11.86 3.20 -8.04
CA TYR A 6 -11.82 2.48 -6.78
C TYR A 6 -12.59 3.22 -5.69
N ARG A 7 -13.43 2.48 -4.95
CA ARG A 7 -14.16 2.97 -3.77
C ARG A 7 -14.03 1.96 -2.64
N SER A 8 -13.77 2.46 -1.44
CA SER A 8 -13.60 1.65 -0.23
C SER A 8 -14.24 2.33 0.96
N ILE A 9 -15.05 1.58 1.71
CA ILE A 9 -15.72 2.02 2.93
C ILE A 9 -15.40 1.01 4.03
N ARG A 10 -14.98 1.49 5.19
CA ARG A 10 -14.72 0.62 6.34
C ARG A 10 -16.02 0.07 6.93
N THR A 11 -16.11 -1.25 7.04
CA THR A 11 -17.27 -1.97 7.59
C THR A 11 -17.00 -2.63 8.96
N HIS A 12 -15.79 -2.48 9.50
CA HIS A 12 -15.39 -3.13 10.75
C HIS A 12 -16.15 -2.58 11.97
N ARG A 13 -16.80 -3.46 12.73
CA ARG A 13 -17.61 -3.09 13.89
C ARG A 13 -16.76 -2.36 14.95
N GLY A 14 -17.25 -1.22 15.43
CA GLY A 14 -16.61 -0.44 16.49
C GLY A 14 -15.36 0.33 16.05
N ALA A 15 -14.95 0.24 14.78
CA ALA A 15 -13.91 1.11 14.25
C ALA A 15 -14.53 2.44 13.79
N PRO A 16 -13.81 3.58 13.89
CA PRO A 16 -14.25 4.83 13.29
C PRO A 16 -14.46 4.66 11.78
N PRO A 17 -15.44 5.37 11.19
CA PRO A 17 -15.67 5.32 9.75
C PRO A 17 -14.44 5.83 8.99
N ALA A 18 -14.18 5.24 7.83
CA ALA A 18 -13.16 5.69 6.90
C ALA A 18 -13.64 5.39 5.48
N GLU A 19 -13.43 6.35 4.58
CA GLU A 19 -13.83 6.26 3.18
C GLU A 19 -12.68 6.72 2.28
N PHE A 20 -12.56 6.06 1.14
CA PHE A 20 -11.76 6.50 0.02
C PHE A 20 -12.54 6.29 -1.28
N ALA A 21 -12.49 7.28 -2.18
CA ALA A 21 -12.99 7.19 -3.55
C ALA A 21 -12.06 7.96 -4.49
N GLY A 22 -11.73 7.36 -5.63
CA GLY A 22 -10.92 8.01 -6.65
C GLY A 22 -10.69 7.13 -7.86
N SER A 23 -10.06 7.71 -8.88
CA SER A 23 -9.60 7.02 -10.07
C SER A 23 -8.08 7.15 -10.19
N TYR A 24 -7.41 6.12 -10.69
CA TYR A 24 -5.96 6.16 -10.91
C TYR A 24 -5.57 5.39 -12.16
N ARG A 25 -4.41 5.73 -12.73
CA ARG A 25 -3.89 5.06 -13.92
C ARG A 25 -2.37 5.05 -13.96
N PRO A 26 -1.74 4.05 -14.60
CA PRO A 26 -0.33 4.12 -14.94
C PRO A 26 -0.07 5.32 -15.86
N ALA A 27 1.09 5.94 -15.65
CA ALA A 27 1.64 6.99 -16.49
C ALA A 27 3.11 6.64 -16.81
N GLY A 28 3.62 7.15 -17.92
CA GLY A 28 5.02 6.96 -18.32
C GLY A 28 5.45 5.50 -18.52
N GLU A 29 6.76 5.34 -18.61
CA GLU A 29 7.43 4.05 -18.85
C GLU A 29 7.70 3.29 -17.54
N PRO A 30 7.73 1.94 -17.58
CA PRO A 30 8.08 1.14 -16.43
C PRO A 30 9.56 1.27 -16.06
N PHE A 31 9.86 1.12 -14.77
CA PHE A 31 11.20 1.14 -14.21
C PHE A 31 11.30 0.25 -12.97
N GLU A 32 12.51 -0.17 -12.63
CA GLU A 32 12.82 -0.86 -11.38
C GLU A 32 13.41 0.12 -10.37
N SER A 33 13.13 -0.09 -9.08
CA SER A 33 13.72 0.71 -8.02
C SER A 33 15.24 0.49 -7.94
N ARG A 34 15.98 1.53 -7.53
CA ARG A 34 17.43 1.45 -7.35
C ARG A 34 17.78 1.25 -5.89
N PRO A 35 18.76 0.40 -5.53
CA PRO A 35 19.18 0.24 -4.14
C PRO A 35 19.45 1.60 -3.46
N GLY A 36 18.83 1.82 -2.30
CA GLY A 36 18.95 3.06 -1.54
C GLY A 36 18.04 4.21 -2.00
N SER A 37 17.23 4.03 -3.05
CA SER A 37 16.19 5.00 -3.43
C SER A 37 14.96 4.92 -2.51
N LEU A 38 14.11 5.93 -2.56
CA LEU A 38 12.86 5.93 -1.79
C LEU A 38 11.92 4.81 -2.27
N GLU A 39 11.83 4.60 -3.58
CA GLU A 39 11.04 3.52 -4.17
C GLU A 39 11.50 2.17 -3.65
N ASN A 40 12.82 1.95 -3.59
CA ASN A 40 13.40 0.73 -3.05
C ASN A 40 13.05 0.51 -1.58
N PHE A 41 13.10 1.57 -0.76
CA PHE A 41 12.66 1.50 0.63
C PHE A 41 11.16 1.17 0.76
N LEU A 42 10.32 1.73 -0.12
CA LEU A 42 8.88 1.53 -0.11
C LEU A 42 8.48 0.12 -0.59
N THR A 43 9.22 -0.48 -1.53
CA THR A 43 8.81 -1.72 -2.22
C THR A 43 9.58 -2.97 -1.84
N GLU A 44 10.86 -2.88 -1.48
CA GLU A 44 11.70 -4.06 -1.23
C GLU A 44 11.59 -4.54 0.23
N ARG A 45 10.37 -4.94 0.62
CA ARG A 45 10.05 -5.46 1.95
C ARG A 45 9.71 -6.95 1.90
N TYR A 46 10.72 -7.79 2.15
CA TYR A 46 10.59 -9.25 2.08
C TYR A 46 9.92 -9.91 3.30
N CYS A 47 9.18 -9.15 4.11
CA CYS A 47 8.31 -9.71 5.14
C CYS A 47 7.10 -8.82 5.45
N LEU A 48 6.00 -9.47 5.79
CA LEU A 48 4.73 -8.86 6.21
C LEU A 48 4.57 -9.04 7.73
N TYR A 49 3.94 -8.06 8.37
CA TYR A 49 3.62 -8.10 9.79
C TYR A 49 2.12 -7.92 9.99
N ALA A 50 1.56 -8.70 10.91
CA ALA A 50 0.18 -8.56 11.34
C ALA A 50 0.08 -8.89 12.84
N ALA A 51 -0.90 -8.29 13.51
CA ALA A 51 -1.24 -8.64 14.89
C ALA A 51 -2.59 -9.36 14.90
N ASP A 52 -2.73 -10.37 15.76
CA ASP A 52 -4.05 -10.95 16.03
C ASP A 52 -4.85 -10.11 17.03
N GLY A 53 -6.11 -10.49 17.29
CA GLY A 53 -6.98 -9.77 18.21
C GLY A 53 -6.50 -9.71 19.67
N LYS A 54 -5.43 -10.43 20.03
CA LYS A 54 -4.77 -10.35 21.35
C LYS A 54 -3.49 -9.51 21.30
N GLY A 55 -3.22 -8.81 20.18
CA GLY A 55 -2.02 -8.02 19.97
C GLY A 55 -0.76 -8.84 19.69
N ARG A 56 -0.87 -10.16 19.46
CA ARG A 56 0.32 -11.00 19.23
C ARG A 56 0.80 -10.80 17.81
N VAL A 57 2.01 -10.27 17.66
CA VAL A 57 2.62 -9.99 16.36
C VAL A 57 3.07 -11.28 15.69
N ARG A 58 2.78 -11.38 14.39
CA ARG A 58 3.23 -12.44 13.50
C ARG A 58 4.01 -11.82 12.36
N ARG A 59 5.04 -12.54 11.92
CA ARG A 59 5.88 -12.20 10.77
C ARG A 59 5.76 -13.29 9.71
N GLY A 60 5.39 -12.92 8.50
CA GLY A 60 5.40 -13.79 7.32
C GLY A 60 6.54 -13.38 6.41
N GLU A 61 7.39 -14.33 6.03
CA GLU A 61 8.37 -14.10 4.96
C GLU A 61 7.66 -14.07 3.62
N ILE A 62 8.10 -13.17 2.74
CA ILE A 62 7.68 -13.15 1.35
C ILE A 62 8.89 -12.98 0.44
N HIS A 63 8.79 -13.47 -0.77
CA HIS A 63 9.79 -13.24 -1.80
C HIS A 63 9.08 -12.79 -3.08
N HIS A 64 9.62 -11.74 -3.69
CA HIS A 64 9.16 -11.20 -4.95
C HIS A 64 10.36 -10.67 -5.73
N GLN A 65 10.23 -10.58 -7.05
CA GLN A 65 11.18 -9.84 -7.88
C GLN A 65 11.06 -8.33 -7.60
N LEU A 66 11.98 -7.53 -8.13
CA LEU A 66 11.82 -6.07 -8.11
C LEU A 66 10.47 -5.70 -8.73
N TRP A 67 9.79 -4.73 -8.12
CA TRP A 67 8.50 -4.28 -8.60
C TRP A 67 8.66 -3.61 -9.98
N PRO A 68 7.88 -4.01 -11.01
CA PRO A 68 7.84 -3.30 -12.28
C PRO A 68 6.99 -2.03 -12.09
N LEU A 69 7.61 -1.01 -11.51
CA LEU A 69 6.95 0.24 -11.16
C LEU A 69 6.74 1.11 -12.39
N ARG A 70 5.67 1.89 -12.37
CA ARG A 70 5.41 3.00 -13.29
C ARG A 70 5.06 4.23 -12.47
N PRO A 71 5.38 5.44 -12.95
CA PRO A 71 4.69 6.64 -12.48
C PRO A 71 3.17 6.45 -12.57
N ALA A 72 2.41 7.20 -11.77
CA ALA A 72 0.95 7.12 -11.80
C ALA A 72 0.32 8.49 -11.60
N GLU A 73 -0.92 8.59 -12.06
CA GLU A 73 -1.78 9.74 -11.84
C GLU A 73 -3.02 9.30 -11.07
N VAL A 74 -3.56 10.20 -10.25
CA VAL A 74 -4.75 9.95 -9.42
C VAL A 74 -5.66 11.17 -9.42
N GLU A 75 -6.96 10.92 -9.50
CA GLU A 75 -8.00 11.88 -9.17
C GLU A 75 -8.71 11.38 -7.90
N VAL A 76 -8.60 12.14 -6.81
CA VAL A 76 -9.21 11.79 -5.53
C VAL A 76 -10.54 12.51 -5.38
N GLU A 77 -11.62 11.75 -5.25
CA GLU A 77 -12.96 12.27 -4.95
C GLU A 77 -13.13 12.44 -3.43
N THR A 78 -12.73 11.41 -2.66
CA THR A 78 -12.88 11.36 -1.20
C THR A 78 -11.67 10.70 -0.56
N LEU A 79 -11.08 11.32 0.47
CA LEU A 79 -10.00 10.75 1.29
C LEU A 79 -10.21 11.07 2.78
N ARG A 80 -10.82 10.14 3.52
CA ARG A 80 -11.08 10.30 4.97
C ARG A 80 -10.31 9.29 5.83
N MET A 81 -9.35 8.60 5.23
CA MET A 81 -8.65 7.48 5.86
C MET A 81 -7.81 7.91 7.08
N THR A 82 -7.26 9.13 7.07
CA THR A 82 -6.38 9.65 8.11
C THR A 82 -7.09 10.50 9.17
N GLU A 83 -8.29 11.01 8.88
CA GLU A 83 -9.07 11.88 9.78
C GLU A 83 -9.31 11.22 11.14
N GLN A 84 -9.71 9.95 11.13
CA GLN A 84 -9.99 9.16 12.33
C GLN A 84 -8.80 8.96 13.29
N ILE A 85 -7.56 9.15 12.82
CA ILE A 85 -6.33 9.03 13.63
C ILE A 85 -5.66 10.39 13.86
N GLY A 86 -6.32 11.48 13.47
CA GLY A 86 -5.81 12.84 13.68
C GLY A 86 -4.58 13.18 12.84
N VAL A 87 -4.33 12.46 11.74
CA VAL A 87 -3.19 12.73 10.86
C VAL A 87 -3.63 13.67 9.73
N ALA A 88 -3.14 14.91 9.78
CA ALA A 88 -3.25 15.86 8.68
C ALA A 88 -2.21 15.53 7.61
N LEU A 89 -2.65 15.43 6.36
CA LEU A 89 -1.74 15.24 5.23
C LEU A 89 -1.12 16.58 4.82
N PRO A 90 0.15 16.59 4.37
CA PRO A 90 0.76 17.81 3.86
C PRO A 90 0.07 18.24 2.56
N ASP A 91 -0.01 19.55 2.34
CA ASP A 91 -0.48 20.14 1.08
C ASP A 91 0.63 20.09 0.02
N THR A 92 0.99 18.88 -0.39
CA THR A 92 2.01 18.61 -1.39
C THR A 92 1.52 17.52 -2.34
N PRO A 93 1.93 17.54 -3.63
CA PRO A 93 1.59 16.46 -4.55
C PRO A 93 2.01 15.08 -3.99
N PRO A 94 1.12 14.08 -4.02
CA PRO A 94 1.48 12.74 -3.55
C PRO A 94 2.50 12.09 -4.47
N LEU A 95 3.36 11.25 -3.89
CA LEU A 95 4.19 10.34 -4.66
C LEU A 95 3.37 9.11 -5.07
N LEU A 96 3.30 8.85 -6.37
CA LEU A 96 2.43 7.80 -6.92
C LEU A 96 3.23 6.83 -7.76
N HIS A 97 3.11 5.55 -7.43
CA HIS A 97 3.66 4.45 -8.19
C HIS A 97 2.58 3.40 -8.45
N PHE A 98 2.59 2.84 -9.65
CA PHE A 98 1.68 1.79 -10.07
C PHE A 98 2.47 0.55 -10.51
N SER A 99 1.97 -0.63 -10.17
CA SER A 99 2.40 -1.88 -10.75
C SER A 99 1.17 -2.74 -11.01
N GLU A 100 1.04 -3.26 -12.22
CA GLU A 100 -0.15 -3.99 -12.64
C GLU A 100 -0.24 -5.36 -11.97
N ARG A 101 0.90 -6.05 -11.89
CA ARG A 101 0.99 -7.40 -11.35
C ARG A 101 2.40 -7.64 -10.84
N LEU A 102 2.48 -8.37 -9.73
CA LEU A 102 3.70 -8.96 -9.21
C LEU A 102 3.39 -10.35 -8.66
N ASP A 103 4.17 -11.35 -9.05
CA ASP A 103 4.08 -12.68 -8.47
C ASP A 103 4.87 -12.71 -7.15
N VAL A 104 4.23 -13.20 -6.09
CA VAL A 104 4.78 -13.22 -4.73
C VAL A 104 4.70 -14.63 -4.16
N LEU A 105 5.82 -15.11 -3.63
CA LEU A 105 5.88 -16.31 -2.79
C LEU A 105 5.69 -15.90 -1.34
N ALA A 106 4.76 -16.55 -0.63
CA ALA A 106 4.48 -16.27 0.77
C ALA A 106 4.51 -17.55 1.59
N TRP A 107 5.18 -17.50 2.75
CA TRP A 107 5.25 -18.62 3.69
C TRP A 107 4.30 -18.43 4.89
N PRO A 108 3.86 -19.51 5.56
CA PRO A 108 3.02 -19.40 6.74
C PRO A 108 3.64 -18.49 7.82
N PRO A 109 2.89 -17.51 8.36
CA PRO A 109 3.43 -16.53 9.29
C PRO A 109 3.70 -17.14 10.66
N LYS A 110 4.88 -16.84 11.21
CA LYS A 110 5.32 -17.28 12.53
C LYS A 110 5.03 -16.20 13.57
N ARG A 111 4.68 -16.62 14.79
CA ARG A 111 4.57 -15.69 15.93
C ARG A 111 5.97 -15.18 16.26
N LEU A 112 6.10 -13.87 16.48
CA LEU A 112 7.33 -13.32 17.03
C LEU A 112 7.36 -13.59 18.54
N GLU A 113 8.45 -14.17 18.99
CA GLU A 113 8.72 -14.32 20.42
C GLU A 113 9.38 -13.04 20.92
N SER A 114 9.02 -12.65 22.14
CA SER A 114 9.52 -11.45 22.81
C SER A 114 10.87 -11.72 23.45
#